data_AF-A0A1C3V9K5-F1
#
_entry.id   AF-A0A1C3V9K5-F1
#
_cell.length_a   1.000
_cell.length_b   1.000
_cell.length_c   1.000
_cell.angle_alpha   90.00
_cell.angle_beta   90.00
_cell.angle_gamma   90.00
#
_symmetry.space_group_name_H-M   'P 1'
#
loop_
_entity.id
_entity.type
_entity.pdbx_description
1 polymer ?
#
loop_
_entity_poly.entity_id
_entity_poly.type
_entity_poly.pdbx_seq_one_letter_code
_entity_poly.pdbx_strand_id
1 'polypeptide(L)'
;MPAWTSVGPIALWRSQSGRATASSDRCPHRGMRLSHGFVRGEALSCIYHGWSYSLSGGCIRIPAHPDLVPPETIRVAVQQVQEADGILWVAVGQPATQPPQLGELIPLRSLTVETDVAAIEDTACAKIDKDGLICLPEFPWIGLLLAPQAKHTLILLMIEKERSPADRLAASRIVESLRRRAEERHREIAE
;
A
#
# COMPACT_ATOMS: atom_id res chain seq x y z
N MET A 1 0.65 -8.75 4.29
CA MET A 1 0.70 -8.61 2.82
C MET A 1 1.94 -7.83 2.42
N PRO A 2 2.58 -8.16 1.29
CA PRO A 2 3.68 -7.37 0.75
C PRO A 2 3.18 -6.06 0.14
N ALA A 3 3.95 -4.99 0.28
CA ALA A 3 3.78 -3.72 -0.42
C ALA A 3 5.14 -3.02 -0.59
N TRP A 4 5.17 -1.85 -1.23
CA TRP A 4 6.41 -1.10 -1.47
C TRP A 4 6.25 0.37 -1.17
N THR A 5 7.35 0.98 -0.77
CA THR A 5 7.52 2.42 -0.63
C THR A 5 8.83 2.82 -1.34
N SER A 6 9.11 4.12 -1.45
CA SER A 6 10.37 4.60 -2.02
C SER A 6 11.62 4.16 -1.24
N VAL A 7 11.49 3.79 0.04
CA VAL A 7 12.59 3.28 0.88
C VAL A 7 12.72 1.75 0.85
N GLY A 8 11.86 1.04 0.13
CA GLY A 8 11.95 -0.41 -0.08
C GLY A 8 10.67 -1.20 0.21
N PRO A 9 10.77 -2.54 0.19
CA PRO A 9 9.64 -3.43 0.41
C PRO A 9 9.22 -3.44 1.88
N ILE A 10 7.91 -3.49 2.10
CA ILE A 10 7.28 -3.45 3.41
C ILE A 10 6.27 -4.59 3.57
N ALA A 11 6.11 -5.05 4.80
CA ALA A 11 5.05 -5.94 5.21
C ALA A 11 3.96 -5.12 5.90
N LEU A 12 2.80 -5.03 5.26
CA LEU A 12 1.58 -4.52 5.88
C LEU A 12 0.90 -5.64 6.64
N TRP A 13 0.57 -5.40 7.90
CA TRP A 13 -0.13 -6.36 8.74
C TRP A 13 -1.02 -5.64 9.74
N ARG A 14 -2.01 -6.36 10.26
CA ARG A 14 -2.95 -5.84 11.26
C ARG A 14 -2.92 -6.76 12.46
N SER A 15 -2.68 -6.19 13.63
CA SER A 15 -2.72 -6.90 14.91
C SER A 15 -4.13 -7.38 15.26
N GLN A 16 -4.24 -8.24 16.27
CA GLN A 16 -5.52 -8.72 16.78
C GLN A 16 -6.41 -7.59 17.30
N SER A 17 -5.82 -6.54 17.89
CA SER A 17 -6.52 -5.33 18.32
C SER A 17 -7.02 -4.46 17.16
N GLY A 18 -6.68 -4.81 15.92
CA GLY A 18 -7.07 -4.06 14.72
C GLY A 18 -6.10 -2.96 14.32
N ARG A 19 -4.96 -2.78 15.02
CA ARG A 19 -3.96 -1.75 14.64
C ARG A 19 -3.18 -2.19 13.41
N ALA A 20 -3.24 -1.39 12.34
CA ALA A 20 -2.42 -1.59 11.14
C ALA A 20 -0.97 -1.14 11.37
N THR A 21 -0.02 -1.81 10.73
CA THR A 21 1.42 -1.51 10.82
C THR A 21 2.11 -1.83 9.51
N ALA A 22 3.13 -1.04 9.18
CA ALA A 22 4.03 -1.23 8.06
C ALA A 22 5.44 -1.46 8.61
N SER A 23 5.95 -2.68 8.52
CA SER A 23 7.33 -3.00 8.88
C SER A 23 8.17 -3.23 7.62
N SER A 24 9.49 -3.06 7.66
CA SER A 24 10.37 -3.52 6.59
C SER A 24 10.09 -5.00 6.30
N ASP A 25 10.01 -5.39 5.02
CA ASP A 25 9.71 -6.77 4.62
C ASP A 25 10.94 -7.69 4.71
N ARG A 26 11.78 -7.49 5.73
CA ARG A 26 13.02 -8.24 5.89
C ARG A 26 13.31 -8.52 7.35
N CYS A 27 13.26 -9.81 7.70
CA CYS A 27 13.60 -10.28 9.04
C CYS A 27 15.09 -10.03 9.33
N PRO A 28 15.46 -9.31 10.42
CA PRO A 28 16.85 -9.02 10.75
C PRO A 28 17.69 -10.26 11.08
N HIS A 29 17.07 -11.42 11.34
CA HIS A 29 17.79 -12.66 11.62
C HIS A 29 18.50 -13.23 10.36
N ARG A 30 17.74 -13.55 9.31
CA ARG A 30 18.25 -14.19 8.08
C ARG A 30 17.64 -13.64 6.78
N GLY A 31 16.96 -12.50 6.85
CA GLY A 31 16.44 -11.80 5.68
C GLY A 31 15.17 -12.38 5.06
N MET A 32 14.49 -13.34 5.70
CA MET A 32 13.19 -13.84 5.21
C MET A 32 12.15 -12.72 5.16
N ARG A 33 11.30 -12.73 4.14
CA ARG A 33 10.19 -11.78 4.01
C ARG A 33 9.20 -11.96 5.16
N LEU A 34 8.92 -10.87 5.88
CA LEU A 34 7.98 -10.88 7.01
C LEU A 34 6.53 -10.89 6.54
N SER A 35 6.26 -10.42 5.31
CA SER A 35 4.97 -10.45 4.65
C SER A 35 4.43 -11.86 4.41
N HIS A 36 5.31 -12.88 4.44
CA HIS A 36 4.98 -14.31 4.38
C HIS A 36 4.77 -14.92 5.78
N GLY A 37 4.89 -14.12 6.84
CA GLY A 37 4.72 -14.54 8.22
C GLY A 37 3.25 -14.61 8.67
N PHE A 38 3.06 -14.69 9.98
CA PHE A 38 1.75 -14.79 10.60
C PHE A 38 1.58 -13.75 11.70
N VAL A 39 0.42 -13.11 11.77
CA VAL A 39 0.06 -12.31 12.94
C VAL A 39 -0.33 -13.23 14.08
N ARG A 40 0.25 -13.00 15.27
CA ARG A 40 -0.04 -13.71 16.52
C ARG A 40 -0.30 -12.66 17.61
N GLY A 41 -1.57 -12.38 17.88
CA GLY A 41 -1.94 -11.29 18.80
C GLY A 41 -1.46 -9.93 18.28
N GLU A 42 -0.61 -9.28 19.05
CA GLU A 42 -0.06 -7.94 18.75
C GLU A 42 1.31 -7.97 18.05
N ALA A 43 1.67 -9.11 17.45
CA ALA A 43 2.99 -9.30 16.84
C ALA A 43 2.95 -10.03 15.50
N LEU A 44 3.94 -9.71 14.65
CA LEU A 44 4.21 -10.42 13.40
C LEU A 44 5.32 -11.45 13.62
N SER A 45 4.99 -12.73 13.42
CA SER A 45 5.91 -13.85 13.51
C SER A 45 6.48 -14.21 12.14
N CYS A 46 7.81 -14.23 12.02
CA CYS A 46 8.50 -14.67 10.82
C CYS A 46 8.27 -16.17 10.56
N ILE A 47 7.88 -16.55 9.35
CA ILE A 47 7.64 -17.95 8.97
C ILE A 47 8.89 -18.84 9.06
N TYR A 48 10.10 -18.27 9.02
CA TYR A 48 11.32 -19.07 8.97
C TYR A 48 11.66 -19.72 10.33
N HIS A 49 11.83 -18.90 11.37
CA HIS A 49 12.23 -19.37 12.71
C HIS A 49 11.29 -18.89 13.82
N GLY A 50 10.14 -18.29 13.47
CA GLY A 50 9.13 -17.84 14.42
C GLY A 50 9.52 -16.63 15.29
N TRP A 51 10.60 -15.92 14.96
CA TRP A 51 10.92 -14.66 15.63
C TRP A 51 9.76 -13.69 15.48
N SER A 52 9.30 -13.14 16.61
CA SER A 52 8.10 -12.30 16.65
C SER A 52 8.45 -10.85 16.94
N TYR A 53 7.87 -9.93 16.18
CA TYR A 53 8.11 -8.49 16.29
C TYR A 53 6.83 -7.76 16.70
N SER A 54 6.94 -6.85 17.67
CA SER A 54 5.82 -6.03 18.12
C SER A 54 5.44 -4.95 17.09
N LEU A 55 4.36 -4.22 17.36
CA LEU A 55 3.94 -3.04 16.60
C LEU A 55 5.03 -1.95 16.50
N SER A 56 5.95 -1.87 17.46
CA SER A 56 7.09 -0.93 17.42
C SER A 56 8.33 -1.52 16.73
N GLY A 57 8.23 -2.74 16.22
CA GLY A 57 9.29 -3.45 15.50
C GLY A 57 10.29 -4.19 16.38
N GLY A 58 10.20 -4.09 17.72
CA GLY A 58 11.09 -4.80 18.63
C GLY A 58 10.83 -6.31 18.62
N CYS A 59 11.89 -7.12 18.63
CA CYS A 59 11.77 -8.57 18.82
C CYS A 59 11.28 -8.87 20.23
N ILE A 60 10.18 -9.61 20.35
CA ILE A 60 9.57 -9.95 21.66
C ILE A 60 9.61 -11.44 21.97
N ARG A 61 9.94 -12.28 20.99
CA ARG A 61 9.99 -13.74 21.19
C ARG A 61 10.93 -14.40 20.19
N ILE A 62 11.81 -15.26 20.71
CA ILE A 62 12.67 -16.17 19.95
C ILE A 62 12.32 -17.60 20.37
N PRO A 63 11.58 -18.38 19.56
CA PRO A 63 11.06 -19.69 19.99
C PRO A 63 12.11 -20.69 20.45
N ALA A 64 13.31 -20.66 19.87
CA ALA A 64 14.42 -21.55 20.25
C ALA A 64 15.00 -21.23 21.63
N HIS A 65 14.74 -20.04 22.17
CA HIS A 65 15.20 -19.58 23.47
C HIS A 65 14.03 -18.94 24.23
N PRO A 66 13.06 -19.75 24.72
CA PRO A 66 11.79 -19.24 25.24
C PRO A 66 11.95 -18.36 26.50
N ASP A 67 12.97 -18.61 27.30
CA ASP A 67 13.25 -17.85 28.54
C ASP A 67 14.15 -16.62 28.31
N LEU A 68 14.66 -16.45 27.09
CA LEU A 68 15.50 -15.30 26.73
C LEU A 68 14.61 -14.07 26.51
N VAL A 69 14.93 -12.98 27.21
CA VAL A 69 14.46 -11.64 26.84
C VAL A 69 15.29 -11.18 25.63
N PRO A 70 14.70 -11.00 24.44
CA PRO A 70 15.48 -10.59 23.28
C PRO A 70 16.11 -9.21 23.48
N PRO A 71 17.37 -9.00 23.04
CA PRO A 71 18.01 -7.68 23.10
C PRO A 71 17.21 -6.61 22.35
N GLU A 72 17.13 -5.40 22.91
CA GLU A 72 16.39 -4.28 22.30
C GLU A 72 16.93 -3.85 20.93
N THR A 73 18.18 -4.19 20.64
CA THR A 73 18.84 -3.94 19.35
C THR A 73 18.27 -4.79 18.21
N ILE A 74 17.57 -5.89 18.51
CA ILE A 74 16.94 -6.73 17.51
C ILE A 74 15.60 -6.11 17.13
N ARG A 75 15.59 -5.37 16.02
CA ARG A 75 14.40 -4.66 15.55
C ARG A 75 14.21 -4.80 14.05
N VAL A 76 12.95 -4.76 13.64
CA VAL A 76 12.57 -4.43 12.26
C VAL A 76 12.21 -2.95 12.21
N ALA A 77 12.62 -2.25 11.14
CA ALA A 77 12.19 -0.88 10.92
C ALA A 77 10.66 -0.83 10.72
N VAL A 78 10.00 0.17 11.31
CA VAL A 78 8.56 0.39 11.17
C VAL A 78 8.29 1.79 10.65
N GLN A 79 7.31 1.93 9.78
CA GLN A 79 6.81 3.20 9.27
C GLN A 79 5.53 3.60 10.00
N GLN A 80 5.29 4.90 10.11
CA GLN A 80 4.03 5.41 10.65
C GLN A 80 2.91 5.10 9.66
N VAL A 81 1.81 4.55 10.19
CA VAL A 81 0.62 4.21 9.43
C VAL A 81 -0.57 4.97 10.02
N GLN A 82 -1.34 5.62 9.15
CA GLN A 82 -2.61 6.23 9.50
C GLN A 82 -3.72 5.61 8.64
N GLU A 83 -4.85 5.28 9.26
CA GLU A 83 -6.04 4.79 8.56
C GLU A 83 -7.03 5.95 8.44
N ALA A 84 -7.36 6.34 7.21
CA ALA A 84 -8.28 7.43 6.90
C ALA A 84 -8.98 7.14 5.56
N ASP A 85 -10.28 7.43 5.48
CA ASP A 85 -11.11 7.22 4.28
C ASP A 85 -11.03 5.80 3.69
N GLY A 86 -10.90 4.79 4.56
CA GLY A 86 -10.77 3.38 4.17
C GLY A 86 -9.42 3.02 3.54
N ILE A 87 -8.42 3.90 3.62
CA ILE A 87 -7.07 3.73 3.07
C ILE A 87 -6.05 3.65 4.19
N LEU A 88 -5.02 2.82 3.99
CA LEU A 88 -3.81 2.81 4.82
C LEU A 88 -2.76 3.74 4.22
N TRP A 89 -2.52 4.87 4.89
CA TRP A 89 -1.49 5.84 4.55
C TRP A 89 -0.20 5.49 5.26
N VAL A 90 0.87 5.25 4.51
CA VAL A 90 2.18 4.90 5.06
C VAL A 90 3.15 6.06 4.83
N ALA A 91 3.64 6.65 5.91
CA ALA A 91 4.60 7.74 5.83
C ALA A 91 6.00 7.21 5.54
N VAL A 92 6.67 7.80 4.54
CA VAL A 92 8.10 7.62 4.32
C VAL A 92 8.84 8.68 5.12
N GLY A 93 9.42 8.29 6.25
CA GLY A 93 10.05 9.23 7.19
C GLY A 93 9.03 9.87 8.13
N GLN A 94 9.30 11.10 8.57
CA GLN A 94 8.40 11.85 9.43
C GLN A 94 7.32 12.54 8.59
N PRO A 95 6.02 12.26 8.79
CA PRO A 95 4.97 12.93 8.04
C PRO A 95 4.95 14.42 8.37
N ALA A 96 4.92 15.25 7.33
CA ALA A 96 4.79 16.71 7.45
C ALA A 96 3.33 17.16 7.61
N THR A 97 2.39 16.36 7.10
CA THR A 97 0.96 16.64 7.10
C THR A 97 0.17 15.38 7.45
N GLN A 98 -1.10 15.56 7.79
CA GLN A 98 -2.05 14.46 7.85
C GLN A 98 -2.39 13.97 6.43
N PRO A 99 -2.91 12.74 6.26
CA PRO A 99 -3.50 12.29 5.02
C PRO A 99 -4.52 13.28 4.46
N PRO A 100 -4.62 13.42 3.13
CA PRO A 100 -5.62 14.27 2.50
C PRO A 100 -7.03 13.74 2.79
N GLN A 101 -8.01 14.64 2.76
CA GLN A 101 -9.43 14.30 2.86
C GLN A 101 -9.97 14.07 1.45
N LEU A 102 -10.45 12.86 1.16
CA LEU A 102 -10.88 12.49 -0.20
C LEU A 102 -12.37 12.81 -0.48
N GLY A 103 -13.02 13.56 0.43
CA GLY A 103 -14.40 14.00 0.29
C GLY A 103 -15.36 12.82 0.20
N GLU A 104 -16.12 12.75 -0.90
CA GLU A 104 -17.17 11.73 -1.11
C GLU A 104 -16.66 10.47 -1.80
N LEU A 105 -15.37 10.37 -2.07
CA LEU A 105 -14.77 9.22 -2.74
C LEU A 105 -14.41 8.13 -1.73
N ILE A 106 -14.86 6.90 -1.99
CA ILE A 106 -14.53 5.70 -1.21
C ILE A 106 -13.70 4.71 -2.03
N PRO A 107 -12.78 3.95 -1.41
CA PRO A 107 -11.96 2.99 -2.13
C PRO A 107 -12.81 1.82 -2.60
N LEU A 108 -12.67 1.47 -3.89
CA LEU A 108 -13.36 0.33 -4.49
C LEU A 108 -12.43 -0.88 -4.65
N ARG A 109 -11.23 -0.68 -5.19
CA ARG A 109 -10.19 -1.71 -5.34
C ARG A 109 -8.84 -1.08 -5.66
N SER A 110 -7.78 -1.88 -5.62
CA SER A 110 -6.47 -1.50 -6.14
C SER A 110 -6.11 -2.26 -7.42
N LEU A 111 -5.22 -1.68 -8.22
CA LEU A 111 -4.59 -2.31 -9.37
C LEU A 111 -3.16 -1.75 -9.54
N THR A 112 -2.25 -2.58 -10.00
CA THR A 112 -0.89 -2.15 -10.37
C THR A 112 -0.85 -1.89 -11.86
N VAL A 113 -0.18 -0.80 -12.25
CA VAL A 113 0.07 -0.45 -13.65
C VAL A 113 1.57 -0.39 -13.87
N GLU A 114 2.07 -1.13 -14.85
CA GLU A 114 3.51 -1.21 -15.18
C GLU A 114 3.97 0.01 -16.00
N THR A 115 3.70 1.21 -15.48
CA THR A 115 4.11 2.49 -16.06
C THR A 115 4.16 3.59 -14.98
N ASP A 116 4.65 4.77 -15.36
CA ASP A 116 4.75 5.93 -14.49
C ASP A 116 3.45 6.76 -14.44
N VAL A 117 3.46 7.80 -13.61
CA VAL A 117 2.31 8.70 -13.43
C VAL A 117 2.00 9.47 -14.72
N ALA A 118 3.01 9.87 -15.50
CA ALA A 118 2.82 10.69 -16.69
C ALA A 118 2.04 9.92 -17.77
N ALA A 119 2.36 8.64 -17.98
CA ALA A 119 1.61 7.80 -18.91
C ALA A 119 0.13 7.60 -18.48
N ILE A 120 -0.12 7.51 -17.17
CA ILE A 120 -1.49 7.43 -16.63
C ILE A 120 -2.24 8.75 -16.87
N GLU A 121 -1.63 9.89 -16.58
CA GLU A 121 -2.22 11.21 -16.82
C GLU A 121 -2.61 11.42 -18.29
N ASP A 122 -1.70 11.09 -19.21
CA ASP A 122 -1.91 11.23 -20.64
C ASP A 122 -3.02 10.29 -21.15
N THR A 123 -3.16 9.11 -20.56
CA THR A 123 -4.21 8.14 -20.92
C THR A 123 -5.57 8.51 -20.31
N ALA A 124 -5.55 9.13 -19.12
CA ALA A 124 -6.72 9.64 -18.41
C ALA A 124 -7.20 11.00 -18.93
N CYS A 125 -6.39 11.70 -19.74
CA CYS A 125 -6.60 13.07 -20.16
C CYS A 125 -6.80 14.03 -18.97
N ALA A 126 -6.11 13.78 -17.86
CA ALA A 126 -6.24 14.54 -16.62
C ALA A 126 -4.93 14.50 -15.83
N LYS A 127 -4.67 15.56 -15.05
CA LYS A 127 -3.46 15.69 -14.24
C LYS A 127 -3.74 15.35 -12.78
N ILE A 128 -2.72 14.83 -12.12
CA ILE A 128 -2.74 14.57 -10.69
C ILE A 128 -2.89 15.91 -9.94
N ASP A 129 -3.77 15.94 -8.94
CA ASP A 129 -3.89 17.09 -8.06
C ASP A 129 -2.84 17.05 -6.93
N LYS A 130 -2.90 18.04 -6.04
CA LYS A 130 -1.99 18.17 -4.89
C LYS A 130 -2.08 16.99 -3.91
N ASP A 131 -3.18 16.25 -3.91
CA ASP A 131 -3.49 15.17 -2.98
C ASP A 131 -3.19 13.79 -3.61
N GLY A 132 -2.70 13.77 -4.85
CA GLY A 132 -2.32 12.55 -5.57
C GLY A 132 -3.45 11.92 -6.38
N LEU A 133 -4.57 12.64 -6.57
CA LEU A 133 -5.79 12.14 -7.18
C LEU A 133 -5.95 12.61 -8.63
N ILE A 134 -6.45 11.74 -9.49
CA ILE A 134 -6.98 12.07 -10.82
C ILE A 134 -8.47 11.77 -10.86
N CYS A 135 -9.31 12.75 -11.16
CA CYS A 135 -10.72 12.51 -11.50
C CYS A 135 -10.87 12.37 -13.01
N LEU A 136 -11.54 11.32 -13.48
CA LEU A 136 -11.71 11.10 -14.92
C LEU A 136 -12.68 12.14 -15.51
N PRO A 137 -12.30 12.89 -16.56
CA PRO A 137 -13.17 13.95 -17.10
C PRO A 137 -14.53 13.45 -17.59
N GLU A 138 -14.56 12.28 -18.23
CA GLU A 138 -15.80 11.66 -18.72
C GLU A 138 -16.64 11.02 -17.59
N PHE A 139 -16.00 10.67 -16.48
CA PHE A 139 -16.61 9.99 -15.34
C PHE A 139 -16.15 10.65 -14.04
N PRO A 140 -16.61 11.87 -13.72
CA PRO A 140 -16.09 12.65 -12.59
C PRO A 140 -16.35 11.99 -11.21
N TRP A 141 -17.22 10.98 -11.17
CA TRP A 141 -17.49 10.14 -10.01
C TRP A 141 -16.48 8.99 -9.82
N ILE A 142 -15.48 8.89 -10.68
CA ILE A 142 -14.34 7.96 -10.60
C ILE A 142 -13.07 8.76 -10.30
N GLY A 143 -12.41 8.42 -9.20
CA GLY A 143 -11.10 8.95 -8.83
C GLY A 143 -10.01 7.87 -8.89
N LEU A 144 -8.80 8.25 -9.26
CA LEU A 144 -7.60 7.42 -9.26
C LEU A 144 -6.58 8.03 -8.31
N LEU A 145 -6.43 7.46 -7.11
CA LEU A 145 -5.38 7.88 -6.18
C LEU A 145 -4.10 7.11 -6.54
N LEU A 146 -3.06 7.85 -6.91
CA LEU A 146 -1.82 7.29 -7.46
C LEU A 146 -0.73 7.22 -6.40
N ALA A 147 -0.14 6.03 -6.24
CA ALA A 147 1.02 5.79 -5.40
C ALA A 147 2.18 5.28 -6.28
N PRO A 148 3.07 6.17 -6.78
CA PRO A 148 4.19 5.77 -7.62
C PRO A 148 5.19 4.91 -6.84
N GLN A 149 5.69 3.86 -7.49
CA GLN A 149 6.71 2.96 -6.98
C GLN A 149 7.87 2.89 -7.98
N ALA A 150 8.93 2.14 -7.66
CA ALA A 150 10.18 2.19 -8.42
C ALA A 150 10.06 1.83 -9.92
N LYS A 151 9.10 0.97 -10.30
CA LYS A 151 8.91 0.49 -11.69
C LYS A 151 7.45 0.46 -12.16
N HIS A 152 6.53 0.78 -11.27
CA HIS A 152 5.09 0.70 -11.53
C HIS A 152 4.37 1.69 -10.63
N THR A 153 3.11 1.95 -10.94
CA THR A 153 2.25 2.80 -10.14
C THR A 153 1.10 1.97 -9.59
N LEU A 154 0.88 2.05 -8.27
CA LEU A 154 -0.33 1.51 -7.65
C LEU A 154 -1.44 2.53 -7.81
N ILE A 155 -2.56 2.11 -8.40
CA ILE A 155 -3.79 2.89 -8.45
C ILE A 155 -4.74 2.35 -7.39
N LEU A 156 -5.16 3.20 -6.48
CA LEU A 156 -6.35 3.01 -5.66
C LEU A 156 -7.53 3.61 -6.43
N LEU A 157 -8.36 2.72 -6.99
CA LEU A 157 -9.60 3.12 -7.66
C LEU A 157 -10.61 3.56 -6.60
N MET A 158 -10.99 4.82 -6.69
CA MET A 158 -11.95 5.48 -5.83
C MET A 158 -13.25 5.73 -6.60
N ILE A 159 -14.38 5.65 -5.90
CA ILE A 159 -15.70 5.90 -6.47
C ILE A 159 -16.50 6.79 -5.52
N GLU A 160 -17.30 7.70 -6.05
CA GLU A 160 -18.23 8.49 -5.22
C GLU A 160 -19.13 7.57 -4.38
N LYS A 161 -19.43 7.99 -3.14
CA LYS A 161 -20.31 7.25 -2.24
C LYS A 161 -21.67 7.01 -2.87
N GLU A 162 -22.38 6.00 -2.36
CA GLU A 162 -23.77 5.69 -2.76
C GLU A 162 -23.96 5.20 -4.21
N ARG A 163 -22.88 5.06 -4.98
CA ARG A 163 -22.92 4.47 -6.34
C ARG A 163 -23.37 3.01 -6.32
N SER A 164 -24.18 2.66 -7.33
CA SER A 164 -24.82 1.35 -7.43
C SER A 164 -23.82 0.22 -7.69
N PRO A 165 -24.17 -1.06 -7.44
CA PRO A 165 -23.32 -2.18 -7.84
C PRO A 165 -22.96 -2.19 -9.34
N ALA A 166 -23.87 -1.72 -10.20
CA ALA A 166 -23.61 -1.60 -11.63
C ALA A 166 -22.55 -0.52 -11.93
N ASP A 167 -22.61 0.63 -11.26
CA ASP A 167 -21.61 1.69 -11.39
C ASP A 167 -20.24 1.25 -10.90
N ARG A 168 -20.18 0.49 -9.79
CA ARG A 168 -18.93 -0.09 -9.29
C ARG A 168 -18.30 -1.05 -10.30
N LEU A 169 -19.11 -1.89 -10.94
CA LEU A 169 -18.65 -2.78 -11.99
C LEU A 169 -18.17 -2.01 -13.23
N ALA A 170 -18.91 -0.97 -13.62
CA ALA A 170 -18.52 -0.08 -14.71
C ALA A 170 -17.19 0.63 -14.42
N ALA A 171 -17.03 1.23 -13.24
CA ALA A 171 -15.77 1.85 -12.81
C ALA A 171 -14.59 0.88 -12.86
N SER A 172 -14.78 -0.34 -12.33
CA SER A 172 -13.72 -1.35 -12.38
C SER A 172 -13.33 -1.72 -13.82
N ARG A 173 -14.28 -1.74 -14.77
CA ARG A 173 -14.00 -2.04 -16.19
C ARG A 173 -13.33 -0.87 -16.91
N ILE A 174 -13.81 0.35 -16.67
CA ILE A 174 -13.25 1.59 -17.23
C ILE A 174 -11.78 1.71 -16.83
N VAL A 175 -11.47 1.52 -15.55
CA VAL A 175 -10.11 1.68 -15.03
C VAL A 175 -9.19 0.53 -15.43
N GLU A 176 -9.72 -0.70 -15.56
CA GLU A 176 -8.95 -1.80 -16.17
C GLU A 176 -8.64 -1.54 -17.65
N SER A 177 -9.56 -0.93 -18.40
CA SER A 177 -9.29 -0.52 -19.79
C SER A 177 -8.27 0.61 -19.86
N LEU A 178 -8.30 1.57 -18.92
CA LEU A 178 -7.32 2.64 -18.80
C LEU A 178 -5.93 2.07 -18.51
N ARG A 179 -5.82 1.14 -17.56
CA ARG A 179 -4.57 0.42 -17.23
C ARG A 179 -3.92 -0.18 -18.48
N ARG A 180 -4.70 -0.93 -19.26
CA ARG A 180 -4.20 -1.60 -20.48
C ARG A 180 -3.68 -0.60 -21.51
N ARG A 181 -4.45 0.46 -21.79
CA ARG A 181 -4.02 1.51 -22.73
C ARG A 181 -2.76 2.23 -22.27
N ALA A 182 -2.64 2.51 -20.96
CA ALA A 182 -1.46 3.17 -20.41
C ALA A 182 -0.20 2.28 -20.54
N GLU A 183 -0.31 0.98 -20.25
CA GLU A 183 0.79 0.03 -20.42
C GLU A 183 1.15 -0.22 -21.90
N GLU A 184 0.17 -0.30 -22.80
CA GLU A 184 0.39 -0.45 -24.24
C GLU A 184 1.17 0.74 -24.80
N ARG A 185 0.73 1.96 -24.52
CA ARG A 185 1.40 3.18 -24.96
C ARG A 185 2.81 3.32 -24.39
N HIS A 186 3.01 2.91 -23.14
CA HIS A 186 4.34 2.91 -22.54
C HIS A 186 5.30 1.94 -23.26
N ARG A 187 4.82 0.76 -23.69
CA ARG A 187 5.62 -0.17 -24.48
C ARG A 187 5.97 0.39 -25.86
N GLU A 188 5.01 1.02 -26.55
CA GLU A 188 5.23 1.63 -27.87
C GLU A 188 6.25 2.78 -27.84
N ILE A 189 6.34 3.53 -26.74
CA ILE A 189 7.31 4.63 -26.56
C ILE A 189 8.71 4.11 -26.18
N ALA A 190 8.78 2.92 -25.57
CA ALA A 190 10.03 2.31 -25.12
C ALA A 190 10.75 1.51 -26.23
N GLU A 191 10.07 1.21 -27.34
CA GLU A 191 10.61 0.59 -28.57
C GLU A 191 11.14 1.64 -29.55
#